data_AF-T1UE48-F1
#
_entry.id   AF-T1UE48-F1
#
_cell.length_a   1.000
_cell.length_b   1.000
_cell.length_c   1.000
_cell.angle_alpha   90.00
_cell.angle_beta   90.00
_cell.angle_gamma   90.00
#
_symmetry.space_group_name_H-M   'P 1'
#
loop_
_entity.id
_entity.type
_entity.pdbx_description
1 polymer ?
#
loop_
_entity_poly.entity_id
_entity_poly.type
_entity_poly.pdbx_seq_one_letter_code
_entity_poly.pdbx_strand_id
1 'polypeptide(L)'
;MVVFGDHTRTFNIAKNDFCIADNVKVLKPIKNFSIRILLFINTMWGKKIIDKGYARHWSLAKTAKIQLPLKPTAKTQTLEDIDFNFMENFIAELEQCRLAELEQCRLAELEAYLKAAGLENTTLSSEEENALNVFNDKNSGGGVIPHAA
;
A
#
# COMPACT_ATOMS: atom_id res chain seq x y z
N MET A 1 15.40 8.95 -3.23
CA MET A 1 16.50 8.38 -4.06
C MET A 1 16.11 6.99 -4.51
N VAL A 2 16.59 6.52 -5.66
CA VAL A 2 16.43 5.12 -6.07
C VAL A 2 17.66 4.34 -5.64
N VAL A 3 17.46 3.15 -5.10
CA VAL A 3 18.50 2.27 -4.58
C VAL A 3 18.47 0.97 -5.37
N PHE A 4 19.62 0.53 -5.85
CA PHE A 4 19.76 -0.73 -6.58
C PHE A 4 20.76 -1.64 -5.87
N GLY A 5 20.32 -2.85 -5.52
CA GLY A 5 21.18 -3.89 -4.97
C GLY A 5 21.90 -4.64 -6.09
N ASP A 6 23.24 -4.56 -6.14
CA ASP A 6 24.03 -5.06 -7.26
C ASP A 6 23.96 -6.60 -7.40
N HIS A 7 23.89 -7.32 -6.29
CA HIS A 7 23.72 -8.78 -6.27
C HIS A 7 22.26 -9.21 -6.35
N THR A 8 21.36 -8.48 -5.69
CA THR A 8 19.95 -8.87 -5.55
C THR A 8 19.08 -8.43 -6.74
N ARG A 9 19.58 -7.53 -7.59
CA ARG A 9 18.83 -6.85 -8.67
C ARG A 9 17.60 -6.07 -8.20
N THR A 10 17.48 -5.84 -6.89
CA THR A 10 16.30 -5.21 -6.32
C THR A 10 16.40 -3.70 -6.41
N PHE A 11 15.32 -3.07 -6.86
CA PHE A 11 15.13 -1.64 -6.76
C PHE A 11 14.32 -1.28 -5.51
N ASN A 12 14.75 -0.24 -4.81
CA ASN A 12 14.04 0.34 -3.67
C ASN A 12 14.02 1.87 -3.76
N ILE A 13 13.14 2.53 -3.03
CA ILE A 13 13.01 3.99 -2.99
C ILE A 13 13.26 4.45 -1.54
N ALA A 14 14.41 5.08 -1.32
CA ALA A 14 14.74 5.68 -0.04
C ALA A 14 14.17 7.10 0.04
N LYS A 15 13.41 7.38 1.10
CA LYS A 15 12.83 8.72 1.38
C LYS A 15 13.69 9.55 2.34
N ASN A 16 14.47 8.89 3.18
CA ASN A 16 15.32 9.49 4.21
C ASN A 16 16.79 9.14 3.96
N ASP A 17 17.69 9.83 4.65
CA ASP A 17 19.12 9.51 4.64
C ASP A 17 19.39 8.16 5.31
N PHE A 18 20.42 7.47 4.82
CA PHE A 18 20.78 6.11 5.25
C PHE A 18 22.25 5.81 4.97
N CYS A 19 22.80 4.83 5.68
CA CYS A 19 24.14 4.30 5.43
C CYS A 19 24.12 3.24 4.32
N ILE A 20 25.19 3.17 3.51
CA ILE A 20 25.28 2.24 2.39
C ILE A 20 26.45 1.27 2.55
N ALA A 21 26.25 0.04 2.06
CA ALA A 21 27.30 -0.93 1.81
C ALA A 21 27.86 -0.79 0.37
N ASP A 22 29.01 -1.41 0.11
CA ASP A 22 29.75 -1.34 -1.15
C ASP A 22 28.96 -1.85 -2.38
N ASN A 23 28.07 -2.82 -2.15
CA ASN A 23 27.26 -3.49 -3.15
C ASN A 23 25.93 -2.77 -3.47
N VAL A 24 25.73 -1.54 -2.99
CA VAL A 24 24.53 -0.74 -3.22
C VAL A 24 24.84 0.42 -4.16
N LYS A 25 23.98 0.63 -5.16
CA LYS A 25 24.03 1.81 -6.04
C LYS A 25 22.90 2.76 -5.68
N VAL A 26 23.25 4.02 -5.44
CA VAL A 26 22.27 5.07 -5.14
C VAL A 26 22.17 5.99 -6.35
N LEU A 27 20.96 6.10 -6.90
CA LEU A 27 20.66 6.91 -8.06
C LEU A 27 19.77 8.09 -7.64
N LYS A 28 20.16 9.29 -8.08
CA LYS A 28 19.35 10.49 -7.92
C LYS A 28 18.67 10.81 -9.26
N PRO A 29 17.33 10.87 -9.29
CA PRO A 29 16.62 11.32 -10.49
C PRO A 29 17.05 12.73 -10.90
N ILE A 30 17.09 12.98 -12.22
CA ILE A 30 17.49 14.28 -12.78
C ILE A 30 16.46 15.37 -12.43
N LYS A 31 15.19 14.98 -12.30
CA LYS A 31 14.07 15.83 -11.89
C LYS A 31 13.34 15.17 -10.73
N ASN A 32 12.53 15.94 -10.02
CA ASN A 32 11.66 15.40 -9.00
C ASN A 32 10.52 14.60 -9.64
N PHE A 33 10.39 13.34 -9.24
CA PHE A 33 9.29 12.47 -9.63
C PHE A 33 8.55 11.99 -8.39
N SER A 34 7.26 11.71 -8.55
CA SER A 34 6.48 11.04 -7.51
C SER A 34 7.02 9.64 -7.23
N ILE A 35 6.64 9.08 -6.09
CA ILE A 35 6.97 7.68 -5.75
C ILE A 35 6.34 6.73 -6.78
N ARG A 36 5.13 7.01 -7.26
CA ARG A 36 4.43 6.16 -8.24
C ARG A 36 5.16 6.08 -9.57
N ILE A 37 5.62 7.21 -10.10
CA ILE A 37 6.44 7.24 -11.32
C ILE A 37 7.73 6.43 -11.11
N LEU A 38 8.40 6.61 -9.98
CA LEU A 38 9.62 5.85 -9.66
C LEU A 38 9.34 4.35 -9.52
N LEU A 39 8.23 3.95 -8.92
CA LEU A 39 7.81 2.54 -8.82
C LEU A 39 7.61 1.93 -10.21
N PHE A 40 6.93 2.65 -11.10
CA PHE A 40 6.71 2.20 -12.48
C PHE A 40 8.05 1.98 -13.20
N ILE A 41 8.93 2.99 -13.19
CA ILE A 41 10.24 2.92 -13.84
C ILE A 41 11.08 1.79 -13.27
N ASN A 42 11.18 1.67 -11.94
CA ASN A 42 11.93 0.62 -11.26
C ASN A 42 11.43 -0.77 -11.66
N THR A 43 10.11 -0.96 -11.75
CA THR A 43 9.50 -2.22 -12.16
C THR A 43 9.87 -2.59 -13.60
N MET A 44 9.76 -1.63 -14.52
CA MET A 44 10.13 -1.84 -15.92
C MET A 44 11.63 -2.10 -16.08
N TRP A 45 12.45 -1.43 -15.27
CA TRP A 45 13.90 -1.61 -15.29
C TRP A 45 14.32 -2.97 -14.76
N GLY A 46 13.79 -3.38 -13.60
CA GLY A 46 14.05 -4.70 -13.01
C GLY A 46 13.74 -5.84 -13.98
N LYS A 47 12.62 -5.75 -14.72
CA LYS A 47 12.23 -6.75 -15.74
C LYS A 47 13.23 -6.91 -16.88
N LYS A 48 14.12 -5.95 -17.12
CA LYS A 48 15.13 -6.01 -18.19
C LYS A 48 16.48 -6.56 -17.74
N ILE A 49 16.70 -6.73 -16.44
CA ILE A 49 17.98 -7.19 -15.91
C ILE A 49 17.95 -8.71 -15.82
N ILE A 50 18.80 -9.36 -16.62
CA ILE A 50 18.97 -10.82 -16.63
C ILE A 50 19.61 -11.29 -15.33
N ASP A 51 19.10 -12.38 -14.77
CA ASP A 51 19.67 -13.06 -13.61
C ASP A 51 20.96 -13.81 -13.99
N LYS A 52 22.07 -13.47 -13.34
CA LYS A 52 23.37 -14.17 -13.47
C LYS A 52 23.81 -14.84 -12.17
N GLY A 53 22.87 -15.17 -11.28
CA GLY A 53 23.14 -15.73 -9.96
C GLY A 53 23.82 -14.70 -9.04
N TYR A 54 24.90 -15.09 -8.37
CA TYR A 54 25.61 -14.23 -7.41
C TYR A 54 26.45 -13.12 -8.06
N ALA A 55 26.46 -13.00 -9.39
CA ALA A 55 27.19 -11.96 -10.07
C ALA A 55 26.69 -10.54 -9.71
N ARG A 56 27.51 -9.53 -9.98
CA ARG A 56 27.11 -8.12 -9.94
C ARG A 56 26.37 -7.76 -11.22
N HIS A 57 25.22 -7.10 -11.10
CA HIS A 57 24.30 -6.81 -12.19
C HIS A 57 24.29 -5.35 -12.63
N TRP A 58 25.00 -4.45 -11.94
CA TRP A 58 25.02 -3.03 -12.27
C TRP A 58 25.50 -2.75 -13.70
N SER A 59 26.46 -3.54 -14.19
CA SER A 59 26.94 -3.44 -15.57
C SER A 59 25.86 -3.73 -16.61
N LEU A 60 24.87 -4.58 -16.28
CA LEU A 60 23.70 -4.87 -17.11
C LEU A 60 22.62 -3.81 -16.93
N ALA A 61 22.34 -3.47 -15.67
CA ALA A 61 21.32 -2.49 -15.30
C ALA A 61 21.59 -1.14 -15.98
N LYS A 62 22.83 -0.63 -15.92
CA LYS A 62 23.22 0.65 -16.50
C LYS A 62 23.03 0.74 -18.02
N THR A 63 23.05 -0.39 -18.72
CA THR A 63 22.89 -0.47 -20.19
C THR A 63 21.50 -0.92 -20.62
N ALA A 64 20.65 -1.29 -19.67
CA ALA A 64 19.32 -1.82 -19.98
C ALA A 64 18.44 -0.72 -20.59
N LYS A 65 17.85 -1.02 -21.75
CA LYS A 65 16.86 -0.15 -22.39
C LYS A 65 15.48 -0.54 -21.89
N ILE A 66 14.81 0.40 -21.25
CA ILE A 66 13.43 0.24 -20.78
C ILE A 66 12.47 0.91 -21.75
N GLN A 67 11.27 0.36 -21.85
CA GLN A 67 10.17 0.97 -22.58
C GLN A 67 9.31 1.72 -21.57
N LEU A 68 9.04 2.99 -21.84
CA LEU A 68 8.17 3.84 -21.05
C LEU A 68 6.99 4.30 -21.90
N PRO A 69 5.83 4.55 -21.29
CA PRO A 69 4.67 5.05 -22.02
C PRO A 69 4.97 6.42 -22.61
N LEU A 70 4.54 6.64 -23.83
CA LEU A 70 4.60 7.92 -24.52
C LEU A 70 3.20 8.51 -24.59
N LYS A 71 3.12 9.84 -24.59
CA LYS A 71 1.86 10.55 -24.79
C LYS A 71 1.28 10.18 -26.15
N PRO A 72 -0.05 10.12 -26.31
CA PRO A 72 -0.67 9.81 -27.60
C PRO A 72 -0.23 10.73 -28.75
N THR A 73 0.15 11.96 -28.42
CA THR A 73 0.61 12.99 -29.38
C THR A 73 2.11 12.96 -29.65
N ALA A 74 2.87 12.11 -28.96
CA ALA A 74 4.32 12.02 -29.10
C ALA A 74 4.71 11.60 -30.52
N LYS A 75 5.57 12.39 -31.15
CA LYS A 75 6.16 12.09 -32.47
C LYS A 75 7.62 11.66 -32.35
N THR A 76 8.20 11.84 -31.17
CA THR A 76 9.60 11.56 -30.84
C THR A 76 9.69 10.80 -29.52
N GLN A 77 10.91 10.40 -29.14
CA GLN A 77 11.19 9.70 -27.88
C GLN A 77 12.05 10.58 -26.97
N THR A 78 11.56 11.79 -26.70
CA THR A 78 12.22 12.72 -25.76
C THR A 78 11.64 12.57 -24.35
N LEU A 79 12.29 13.19 -23.36
CA LEU A 79 11.80 13.19 -21.98
C LEU A 79 10.42 13.87 -21.86
N GLU A 80 10.12 14.86 -22.71
CA GLU A 80 8.85 15.60 -22.72
C GLU A 80 7.71 14.80 -23.34
N ASP A 81 8.03 13.81 -24.18
CA ASP A 81 7.08 12.92 -24.83
C ASP A 81 6.59 11.79 -23.90
N ILE A 82 7.31 11.52 -22.81
CA ILE A 82 6.95 10.47 -21.85
C ILE A 82 5.66 10.84 -21.12
N ASP A 83 4.75 9.87 -21.03
CA ASP A 83 3.47 10.04 -20.35
C ASP A 83 3.59 9.74 -18.85
N PHE A 84 4.08 10.73 -18.10
CA PHE A 84 4.15 10.64 -16.64
C PHE A 84 2.78 10.59 -15.97
N ASN A 85 1.76 11.19 -16.58
CA ASN A 85 0.41 11.20 -16.03
C ASN A 85 -0.22 9.80 -16.10
N PHE A 86 -0.02 9.11 -17.23
CA PHE A 86 -0.40 7.70 -17.34
C PHE A 86 0.28 6.85 -16.25
N MET A 87 1.59 6.99 -16.04
CA MET A 87 2.30 6.21 -15.01
C MET A 87 1.76 6.49 -13.60
N GLU A 88 1.45 7.75 -13.27
CA GLU A 88 0.87 8.12 -11.98
C GLU A 88 -0.49 7.46 -11.77
N ASN A 89 -1.39 7.62 -12.73
CA ASN A 89 -2.76 7.10 -12.65
C ASN A 89 -2.78 5.58 -12.64
N PHE A 90 -1.98 4.94 -13.49
CA PHE A 90 -1.91 3.49 -13.57
C PHE A 90 -1.49 2.85 -12.23
N ILE A 91 -0.47 3.40 -11.57
CA ILE A 91 -0.05 2.90 -10.25
C ILE A 91 -1.11 3.21 -9.19
N ALA A 92 -1.73 4.40 -9.22
CA ALA A 92 -2.78 4.76 -8.27
C ALA A 92 -4.00 3.83 -8.37
N GLU A 93 -4.43 3.50 -9.59
CA GLU A 93 -5.52 2.53 -9.84
C GLU A 93 -5.14 1.14 -9.32
N LEU A 94 -3.92 0.66 -9.57
CA LEU A 94 -3.44 -0.61 -9.04
C LEU A 94 -3.41 -0.64 -7.50
N GLU A 95 -2.96 0.44 -6.87
CA GLU A 95 -2.96 0.58 -5.41
C GLU A 95 -4.40 0.51 -4.86
N GLN A 96 -5.34 1.21 -5.49
CA GLN A 96 -6.76 1.20 -5.10
C GLN A 96 -7.40 -0.19 -5.26
N CYS A 97 -7.18 -0.84 -6.40
CA CYS A 97 -7.66 -2.21 -6.62
C CYS A 97 -7.13 -3.15 -5.53
N ARG A 98 -5.83 -3.07 -5.21
CA ARG A 98 -5.22 -3.94 -4.22
C ARG A 98 -5.75 -3.71 -2.80
N LEU A 99 -6.04 -2.45 -2.44
CA LEU A 99 -6.65 -2.11 -1.16
C LEU A 99 -8.07 -2.66 -1.06
N ALA A 100 -8.89 -2.48 -2.11
CA ALA A 100 -10.25 -2.99 -2.15
C ALA A 100 -10.31 -4.53 -2.04
N GLU A 101 -9.43 -5.24 -2.74
CA GLU A 101 -9.30 -6.70 -2.63
C GLU A 101 -8.97 -7.13 -1.18
N LEU A 102 -8.01 -6.45 -0.55
CA LEU A 102 -7.58 -6.78 0.81
C LEU A 102 -8.67 -6.52 1.85
N GLU A 103 -9.40 -5.41 1.72
CA GLU A 103 -10.55 -5.09 2.55
C GLU A 103 -11.65 -6.14 2.41
N GLN A 104 -11.97 -6.56 1.19
CA GLN A 104 -12.96 -7.60 0.94
C GLN A 104 -12.53 -8.94 1.56
N CYS A 105 -11.27 -9.35 1.39
CA CYS A 105 -10.75 -10.56 2.02
C CYS A 105 -10.83 -10.48 3.55
N ARG A 106 -10.52 -9.33 4.15
CA ARG A 106 -10.56 -9.16 5.61
C ARG A 106 -11.99 -9.19 6.16
N LEU A 107 -12.95 -8.61 5.45
CA LEU A 107 -14.37 -8.68 5.82
C LEU A 107 -14.89 -10.12 5.76
N ALA A 108 -14.60 -10.85 4.68
CA ALA A 108 -15.01 -12.24 4.54
C ALA A 108 -14.40 -13.15 5.63
N GLU A 109 -13.12 -12.93 5.97
CA GLU A 109 -12.47 -13.63 7.08
C GLU A 109 -13.16 -13.33 8.42
N LEU A 110 -13.45 -12.06 8.70
CA LEU A 110 -14.14 -11.65 9.92
C LEU A 110 -15.55 -12.25 10.01
N GLU A 111 -16.31 -12.21 8.93
CA GLU A 111 -17.65 -12.83 8.83
C GLU A 111 -17.59 -14.34 9.13
N ALA A 112 -16.60 -15.05 8.56
CA ALA A 112 -16.43 -16.47 8.82
C ALA A 112 -16.12 -16.76 10.30
N TYR A 113 -15.28 -15.93 10.95
CA TYR A 113 -15.01 -16.06 12.38
C TYR A 113 -16.23 -15.77 13.24
N LEU A 114 -16.97 -14.69 12.98
CA LEU A 114 -18.18 -14.35 13.72
C LEU A 114 -19.22 -15.46 13.62
N LYS A 115 -19.40 -16.02 12.41
CA LYS A 115 -20.29 -17.16 12.19
C LYS A 115 -19.85 -18.41 12.96
N ALA A 116 -18.57 -18.77 12.91
CA ALA A 116 -18.05 -19.93 13.62
C ALA A 116 -18.16 -19.79 15.15
N ALA A 117 -18.04 -18.56 15.67
CA ALA A 117 -18.17 -18.25 17.09
C ALA A 117 -19.63 -18.10 17.55
N GLY A 118 -20.62 -18.14 16.64
CA GLY A 118 -22.02 -17.86 16.96
C GLY A 118 -22.31 -16.39 17.29
N LEU A 119 -21.42 -15.48 16.89
CA LEU A 119 -21.49 -14.03 17.11
C LEU A 119 -21.94 -13.26 15.85
N GLU A 120 -22.54 -13.95 14.86
CA GLU A 120 -23.00 -13.32 13.62
C GLU A 120 -24.23 -12.41 13.82
N ASN A 121 -25.08 -12.71 14.81
CA ASN A 121 -26.22 -11.88 15.15
C ASN A 121 -25.80 -10.79 16.15
N THR A 122 -25.84 -9.54 15.71
CA THR A 122 -25.57 -8.35 16.53
C THR A 122 -26.83 -7.56 16.87
N THR A 123 -28.00 -8.07 16.49
CA THR A 123 -29.30 -7.42 16.78
C THR A 123 -29.84 -7.98 18.08
N LEU A 124 -30.16 -7.09 19.03
CA LEU A 124 -30.86 -7.46 20.26
C LEU A 124 -32.24 -8.03 19.90
N SER A 125 -32.56 -9.17 20.49
CA SER A 125 -33.95 -9.65 20.53
C SER A 125 -34.78 -8.74 21.44
N SER A 126 -36.12 -8.79 21.27
CA SER A 126 -37.03 -8.03 22.14
C SER A 126 -36.87 -8.37 23.63
N GLU A 127 -36.45 -9.61 23.93
CA GLU A 127 -36.17 -10.06 25.29
C GLU A 127 -34.88 -9.44 25.84
N GLU A 128 -33.81 -9.39 25.05
CA GLU A 128 -32.55 -8.74 25.45
C GLU A 128 -32.70 -7.22 25.58
N GLU A 129 -33.46 -6.58 24.68
CA GLU A 129 -33.77 -5.15 24.76
C GLU A 129 -34.58 -4.82 26.03
N ASN A 130 -35.59 -5.64 26.35
CA ASN A 130 -36.37 -5.47 27.58
C ASN A 130 -35.51 -5.69 28.84
N ALA A 131 -34.63 -6.69 28.85
CA ALA A 131 -33.71 -6.94 29.96
C ALA A 131 -32.76 -5.76 30.21
N LEU A 132 -32.26 -5.10 29.15
CA LEU A 132 -31.43 -3.91 29.25
C LEU A 132 -32.20 -2.70 29.81
N ASN A 133 -33.44 -2.49 29.37
CA ASN A 133 -34.29 -1.42 29.88
C ASN A 133 -34.53 -1.57 31.39
N VAL A 134 -34.88 -2.77 31.84
CA VAL A 134 -35.06 -3.07 33.28
C VAL A 134 -33.77 -2.87 34.07
N PHE A 135 -32.60 -3.18 33.51
CA PHE A 135 -31.31 -2.95 34.16
C PHE A 135 -31.00 -1.45 34.31
N ASN A 136 -31.23 -0.66 33.27
CA ASN A 136 -31.02 0.79 33.30
C ASN A 136 -31.97 1.51 34.27
N ASP A 137 -33.23 1.08 34.33
CA ASP A 137 -34.22 1.63 35.28
C ASP A 137 -33.86 1.34 36.74
N LYS A 138 -33.17 0.23 37.01
CA LYS A 138 -32.66 -0.10 38.35
C LYS A 138 -31.44 0.70 38.77
N ASN A 139 -30.61 1.16 37.82
CA ASN A 139 -29.40 1.94 38.08
C ASN A 139 -29.61 3.47 38.00
N SER A 140 -30.71 3.94 37.41
CA SER A 140 -31.11 5.35 37.42
C SER A 140 -31.82 5.77 38.73
N GLY A 141 -32.15 4.81 39.60
CA GLY A 141 -32.64 5.01 40.97
C GLY A 141 -31.52 5.36 41.95
N GLY A 142 -30.77 6.44 41.70
CA GLY A 142 -29.88 7.04 42.69
C GLY A 142 -30.69 7.51 43.90
N GLY A 143 -30.61 6.75 44.99
CA GLY A 143 -31.31 7.04 46.24
C GLY A 143 -30.98 8.45 46.75
N VAL A 144 -31.99 9.31 46.78
CA VAL A 144 -31.95 10.56 47.54
C VAL A 144 -31.92 10.17 49.01
N ILE A 145 -30.78 10.34 49.68
CA ILE A 145 -30.68 10.18 51.13
C ILE A 145 -31.43 11.37 51.76
N PRO A 146 -32.56 11.18 52.47
CA PRO A 146 -33.23 12.30 53.10
C PRO A 146 -32.39 12.78 54.28
N HIS A 147 -32.01 14.07 54.26
CA HIS A 147 -31.37 14.74 55.39
C HIS A 147 -32.43 14.95 56.49
N ALA A 148 -32.25 14.30 57.64
CA ALA A 148 -33.08 14.53 58.83
C ALA A 148 -32.74 15.90 59.43
N ALA A 149 -33.80 16.64 59.79
CA ALA A 149 -33.78 17.99 60.34
C ALA A 149 -33.14 18.10 61.72
#